data_AF-A0A7L1T5D5-F1
#
_entry.id   AF-A0A7L1T5D5-F1
#
_cell.length_a   1.000
_cell.length_b   1.000
_cell.length_c   1.000
_cell.angle_alpha   90.00
_cell.angle_beta   90.00
_cell.angle_gamma   90.00
#
_symmetry.space_group_name_H-M   'P 1'
#
loop_
_entity.id
_entity.type
_entity.pdbx_description
1 polymer ?
#
loop_
_entity_poly.entity_id
_entity_poly.type
_entity_poly.pdbx_seq_one_letter_code
_entity_poly.pdbx_strand_id
1 'polypeptide(L)' 'SNTTLRLPAGFQNLLEGLALEVLRVQPTDVVTFAAQHFQNLLEQREDTSADPAAWGARLED' A
#
# COMPACT_ATOMS: atom_id res chain seq x y z
N SER A 1 9.83 -27.54 5.71
CA SER A 1 9.98 -26.27 4.96
C SER A 1 10.23 -25.15 5.95
N ASN A 2 11.37 -24.45 5.84
CA ASN A 2 11.72 -23.35 6.72
C ASN A 2 11.22 -22.04 6.08
N THR A 3 9.91 -21.79 6.18
CA THR A 3 9.25 -20.58 5.64
C THR A 3 9.19 -19.51 6.72
N THR A 4 10.35 -19.03 7.16
CA THR A 4 10.48 -17.96 8.16
C THR A 4 10.20 -16.56 7.62
N LEU A 5 9.97 -16.43 6.31
CA LEU A 5 9.54 -15.17 5.70
C LEU A 5 8.03 -15.02 5.88
N ARG A 6 7.64 -14.31 6.94
CA ARG A 6 6.27 -13.83 7.15
C ARG A 6 6.14 -12.47 6.46
N LEU A 7 5.03 -12.26 5.76
CA LEU A 7 4.69 -10.95 5.21
C LEU A 7 4.36 -10.01 6.37
N PRO A 8 4.82 -8.74 6.36
CA PRO A 8 4.37 -7.76 7.33
C PRO A 8 2.86 -7.54 7.22
N ALA A 9 2.18 -7.39 8.36
CA ALA A 9 0.77 -7.04 8.40
C ALA A 9 0.54 -5.68 7.70
N GLY A 10 -0.56 -5.57 6.96
CA GLY A 10 -0.95 -4.42 6.16
C GLY A 10 -0.26 -4.34 4.80
N PHE A 11 0.76 -5.17 4.53
CA PHE A 11 1.50 -5.09 3.28
C PHE A 11 0.66 -5.50 2.06
N GLN A 12 -0.19 -6.52 2.20
CA GLN A 12 -1.09 -6.92 1.11
C GLN A 12 -2.08 -5.80 0.74
N ASN A 13 -2.63 -5.11 1.75
CA ASN A 13 -3.54 -3.97 1.53
C ASN A 13 -2.86 -2.83 0.76
N LEU A 14 -1.59 -2.53 1.06
CA LEU A 14 -0.83 -1.51 0.31
C LEU A 14 -0.66 -1.88 -1.16
N LEU A 15 -0.34 -3.14 -1.46
CA LEU A 15 -0.18 -3.61 -2.83
C LEU A 15 -1.50 -3.66 -3.59
N GLU A 16 -2.58 -4.08 -2.94
CA GLU A 16 -3.92 -4.08 -3.52
C GLU A 16 -4.39 -2.65 -3.84
N GLY A 17 -4.19 -1.71 -2.91
CA GLY A 17 -4.50 -0.29 -3.13
C GLY A 17 -3.77 0.29 -4.34
N LEU A 18 -2.47 0.02 -4.47
CA LEU A 18 -1.71 0.42 -5.65
C LEU A 18 -2.24 -0.23 -6.93
N ALA A 19 -2.50 -1.53 -6.91
CA ALA A 19 -2.98 -2.27 -8.09
C ALA A 19 -4.32 -1.73 -8.58
N LEU A 20 -5.25 -1.43 -7.66
CA LEU A 20 -6.54 -0.82 -7.99
C LEU A 20 -6.36 0.57 -8.63
N GLU A 21 -5.47 1.39 -8.08
CA GLU A 21 -5.20 2.72 -8.61
C GLU A 21 -4.52 2.68 -9.99
N VAL A 22 -3.62 1.72 -10.24
CA VAL A 22 -3.02 1.49 -11.57
C VAL A 22 -4.10 1.07 -12.56
N LEU A 23 -5.01 0.16 -12.20
CA LEU A 23 -6.11 -0.26 -13.06
C LEU A 23 -7.08 0.91 -13.35
N ARG A 24 -7.27 1.81 -12.39
CA ARG A 24 -8.13 2.99 -12.53
C ARG A 24 -7.53 4.06 -13.44
N VAL A 25 -6.27 4.41 -13.23
CA VAL A 25 -5.60 5.53 -13.91
C VAL A 25 -4.97 5.11 -15.24
N GLN A 26 -4.66 3.83 -15.42
CA GLN A 26 -3.95 3.30 -16.60
C GLN A 26 -2.68 4.11 -16.95
N PRO A 27 -1.77 4.34 -15.98
CA PRO A 27 -0.59 5.17 -16.21
C PRO A 27 0.37 4.50 -17.21
N THR A 28 1.02 5.30 -18.05
CA THR A 28 2.05 4.80 -18.98
C THR A 28 3.34 4.40 -18.26
N ASP A 29 3.69 5.11 -17.17
CA ASP A 29 4.82 4.79 -16.29
C ASP A 29 4.30 4.35 -14.90
N VAL A 30 4.18 3.04 -14.73
CA VAL A 30 3.69 2.43 -13.48
C VAL A 30 4.67 2.66 -12.33
N VAL A 31 5.98 2.70 -12.57
CA VAL A 31 6.98 2.82 -11.50
C VAL A 31 6.94 4.22 -10.90
N THR A 32 6.90 5.24 -11.76
CA THR A 32 6.77 6.64 -11.32
C THR A 32 5.43 6.87 -10.62
N PHE A 33 4.34 6.32 -11.17
CA PHE A 33 3.02 6.40 -10.54
C PHE A 33 3.00 5.75 -9.14
N ALA A 34 3.60 4.57 -8.99
CA ALA A 34 3.67 3.87 -7.71
C ALA A 34 4.46 4.67 -6.66
N ALA A 35 5.60 5.25 -7.05
CA ALA A 35 6.39 6.09 -6.16
C ALA A 35 5.60 7.31 -5.65
N GLN A 36 4.90 8.00 -6.57
CA GLN A 36 4.03 9.12 -6.23
C GLN A 36 2.85 8.69 -5.35
N HIS A 37 2.22 7.56 -5.66
CA HIS A 37 1.12 7.01 -4.87
C HIS A 37 1.54 6.76 -3.42
N PHE A 38 2.65 6.06 -3.20
CA PHE A 38 3.14 5.81 -1.84
C PHE A 38 3.62 7.08 -1.13
N GLN A 39 4.20 8.04 -1.86
CA GLN A 39 4.55 9.34 -1.28
C GLN A 39 3.31 10.07 -0.75
N ASN A 40 2.23 10.11 -1.54
CA ASN A 40 0.96 10.74 -1.12
C ASN A 40 0.36 10.02 0.10
N LEU A 41 0.42 8.68 0.15
CA LEU A 41 -0.05 7.93 1.32
C LEU A 41 0.78 8.22 2.58
N LEU A 42 2.09 8.43 2.43
CA LEU A 42 2.96 8.80 3.54
C LEU A 42 2.63 10.20 4.07
N GLU A 43 2.47 11.18 3.18
CA GLU A 43 2.08 12.55 3.56
C GLU A 43 0.70 12.56 4.25
N GLN A 44 -0.28 11.83 3.71
CA GLN A 44 -1.60 11.70 4.34
C GLN A 44 -1.52 11.09 5.74
N ARG A 45 -0.66 10.09 5.95
CA ARG A 45 -0.45 9.49 7.27
C ARG A 45 0.11 10.52 8.24
N GLU A 46 1.06 11.33 7.81
CA GLU A 46 1.68 12.39 8.64
C GLU A 46 0.67 13.50 8.99
N ASP A 47 -0.18 13.89 8.04
CA ASP A 47 -1.14 14.97 8.22
C ASP A 47 -2.40 14.57 9.02
N THR A 48 -2.88 13.34 8.83
CA THR A 48 -4.20 12.91 9.34
C THR A 48 -4.14 11.80 10.39
N SER A 49 -2.94 11.24 10.65
CA SER A 49 -2.75 10.00 11.43
C SER A 49 -3.55 8.79 10.90
N ALA A 50 -4.15 8.89 9.71
CA ALA A 50 -4.82 7.78 9.07
C ALA A 50 -3.81 6.93 8.30
N ASP A 51 -3.64 5.68 8.72
CA ASP A 51 -2.70 4.75 8.11
C ASP A 51 -3.43 3.59 7.42
N PRO A 52 -3.43 3.53 6.08
CA PRO A 52 -4.01 2.41 5.33
C PRO A 52 -3.37 1.06 5.70
N ALA A 53 -2.07 1.03 5.99
CA ALA A 53 -1.39 -0.22 6.35
C ALA A 53 -1.87 -0.72 7.73
N ALA A 54 -1.97 0.16 8.72
CA ALA A 54 -2.54 -0.19 10.02
C ALA A 54 -4.00 -0.63 9.93
N TRP A 55 -4.78 -0.04 9.03
CA TRP A 55 -6.18 -0.45 8.82
C TRP A 55 -6.25 -1.85 8.19
N GLY A 56 -5.46 -2.10 7.14
CA GLY A 56 -5.33 -3.43 6.54
C GLY A 56 -4.86 -4.49 7.55
N ALA A 57 -3.85 -4.14 8.37
CA ALA A 57 -3.31 -5.02 9.40
C ALA A 57 -4.36 -5.44 10.44
N ARG A 58 -5.33 -4.57 10.76
CA ARG A 58 -6.44 -4.87 11.69
C ARG A 58 -7.51 -5.79 11.09
N LEU A 59 -7.58 -5.90 9.76
CA LEU A 59 -8.52 -6.78 9.05
C LEU A 59 -7.93 -8.17 8.79
N GLU A 60 -6.60 -8.31 8.91
CA GLU A 60 -5.88 -9.58 8.77
C GLU A 60 -5.82 -10.41 10.06
N ASP A 61 -6.18 -9.81 11.22
CA ASP A 61 -6.32 -10.47 12.53
C ASP A 61 -7.73 -11.05 12.73
#